data_AF-A0A0J7P5K2-F1
#
_entry.id   AF-A0A0J7P5K2-F1
#
_cell.length_a   1.000
_cell.length_b   1.000
_cell.length_c   1.000
_cell.angle_alpha   90.00
_cell.angle_beta   90.00
_cell.angle_gamma   90.00
#
_symmetry.space_group_name_H-M   'P 1'
#
loop_
_entity.id
_entity.type
_entity.pdbx_description
1 polymer ?
#
loop_
_entity_poly.entity_id
_entity_poly.type
_entity_poly.pdbx_seq_one_letter_code
_entity_poly.pdbx_strand_id
1 'polypeptide(L)'
;MPTVQIPLENTYEKSIEHPICQSRVCESRVQGIDCGSEVSEWLSLALGKPNLRLIRQSHERQKKGIDKTELSFSSQAQYLIINEASVSWLVDKVSDDTDLKKDTTLHRFRGNIIMKGCNAFDEIQWEYIRIGNNNFKV
;
A
#
# COMPACT_ATOMS: atom_id res chain seq x y z
N MET A 1 5.92 16.91 14.92
CA MET A 1 4.47 16.97 15.18
C MET A 1 4.09 15.94 16.22
N PRO A 2 3.11 16.21 17.09
CA PRO A 2 2.55 15.18 17.97
C PRO A 2 1.93 14.06 17.13
N THR A 3 1.77 12.87 17.71
CA THR A 3 1.03 11.76 17.08
C THR A 3 -0.47 12.03 17.09
N VAL A 4 -1.19 11.55 16.07
CA VAL A 4 -2.66 11.51 16.02
C VAL A 4 -3.15 10.09 16.26
N GLN A 5 -4.28 9.93 16.94
CA GLN A 5 -4.88 8.62 17.23
C GLN A 5 -6.16 8.44 16.44
N ILE A 6 -6.38 7.22 15.95
CA ILE A 6 -7.57 6.85 15.19
C ILE A 6 -8.03 5.48 15.69
N PRO A 7 -9.34 5.29 15.98
CA PRO A 7 -9.88 3.99 16.36
C PRO A 7 -9.61 2.91 15.31
N LEU A 8 -9.25 1.70 15.76
CA LEU A 8 -9.01 0.56 14.88
C LEU A 8 -10.31 0.02 14.30
N GLU A 9 -11.37 -0.13 15.10
CA GLU A 9 -12.69 -0.46 14.58
C GLU A 9 -13.36 0.77 13.96
N ASN A 10 -14.00 0.59 12.80
CA ASN A 10 -14.92 1.59 12.26
C ASN A 10 -16.21 1.58 13.08
N THR A 11 -16.20 2.19 14.26
CA THR A 11 -17.42 2.49 15.03
C THR A 11 -18.37 3.41 14.25
N TYR A 12 -17.85 4.08 13.21
CA TYR A 12 -18.57 4.91 12.25
C TYR A 12 -19.56 4.16 11.34
N GLU A 13 -19.61 2.83 11.38
CA GLU A 13 -20.61 2.08 10.61
C GLU A 13 -22.05 2.27 11.09
N LYS A 14 -22.23 2.73 12.35
CA LYS A 14 -23.53 3.00 12.95
C LYS A 14 -23.87 4.49 13.09
N SER A 15 -22.91 5.40 12.93
CA SER A 15 -23.16 6.84 13.03
C SER A 15 -23.35 7.46 11.65
N ILE A 16 -24.44 8.20 11.49
CA ILE A 16 -24.79 8.98 10.27
C ILE A 16 -23.85 10.19 10.09
N GLU A 17 -22.95 10.43 11.06
CA GLU A 17 -22.19 11.67 11.21
C GLU A 17 -20.93 11.77 10.33
N HIS A 18 -20.42 10.64 9.79
CA HIS A 18 -19.21 10.68 8.96
C HIS A 18 -19.55 10.64 7.47
N PRO A 19 -19.22 11.69 6.70
CA PRO A 19 -19.59 11.75 5.29
C PRO A 19 -18.86 10.65 4.51
N ILE A 20 -19.62 9.89 3.74
CA ILE A 20 -19.08 8.95 2.77
C ILE A 20 -18.41 9.79 1.68
N CYS A 21 -17.11 9.60 1.51
CA CYS A 21 -16.37 10.22 0.41
C CYS A 21 -16.31 9.26 -0.77
N GLN A 22 -16.86 9.68 -1.90
CA GLN A 22 -16.58 9.08 -3.20
C GLN A 22 -15.37 9.76 -3.80
N SER A 23 -14.33 8.99 -4.09
CA SER A 23 -13.12 9.49 -4.74
C SER A 23 -12.75 8.61 -5.92
N ARG A 24 -11.72 9.05 -6.67
CA ARG A 24 -11.09 8.29 -7.74
C ARG A 24 -9.65 8.04 -7.36
N VAL A 25 -9.26 6.77 -7.33
CA VAL A 25 -7.85 6.37 -7.27
C VAL A 25 -7.54 5.69 -8.59
N CYS A 26 -6.65 6.31 -9.36
CA CYS A 26 -6.44 5.99 -10.78
C CYS A 26 -7.78 6.00 -11.54
N GLU A 27 -8.14 4.90 -12.20
CA GLU A 27 -9.35 4.77 -13.01
C GLU A 27 -10.55 4.24 -12.21
N SER A 28 -10.33 3.80 -10.97
CA SER A 28 -11.35 3.16 -10.14
C SER A 28 -12.07 4.16 -9.24
N ARG A 29 -13.40 4.08 -9.22
CA ARG A 29 -14.21 4.76 -8.19
C ARG A 29 -14.11 3.98 -6.90
N VAL A 30 -13.76 4.68 -5.83
CA VAL A 30 -13.52 4.10 -4.53
C VAL A 30 -14.36 4.84 -3.50
N GLN A 31 -15.00 4.06 -2.64
CA GLN A 31 -15.78 4.57 -1.51
C GLN A 31 -15.01 4.32 -0.23
N GLY A 32 -15.00 5.34 0.63
CA GLY A 32 -14.43 5.19 1.96
C GLY A 32 -15.03 6.16 2.95
N ILE A 33 -14.65 5.93 4.20
CA ILE A 33 -15.11 6.68 5.36
C ILE A 33 -14.05 7.71 5.69
N ASP A 34 -14.49 8.96 5.84
CA ASP A 34 -13.66 10.06 6.30
C ASP A 34 -13.26 9.88 7.77
N CYS A 35 -11.96 9.93 8.04
CA CYS A 35 -11.41 9.74 9.39
C CYS A 35 -11.51 10.99 10.29
N GLY A 36 -12.19 12.04 9.84
CA GLY A 36 -12.55 13.19 10.68
C GLY A 36 -11.65 14.41 10.52
N SER A 37 -12.08 15.53 11.11
CA SER A 37 -11.41 16.83 11.00
C SER A 37 -10.06 16.87 11.69
N GLU A 38 -9.90 16.20 12.84
CA GLU A 38 -8.62 16.17 13.58
C GLU A 38 -7.50 15.56 12.72
N VAL A 39 -7.77 14.41 12.09
CA VAL A 39 -6.82 13.75 11.19
C VAL A 39 -6.57 14.57 9.92
N SER A 40 -7.61 15.23 9.40
CA SER A 40 -7.51 16.11 8.25
C SER A 40 -6.56 17.28 8.52
N GLU A 41 -6.74 17.96 9.65
CA GLU A 41 -5.88 19.06 10.08
C GLU A 41 -4.44 18.60 10.31
N TRP A 42 -4.28 17.48 11.02
CA TRP A 42 -2.98 16.89 11.28
C TRP A 42 -2.21 16.58 9.99
N LEU A 43 -2.84 15.92 9.01
CA LEU A 43 -2.23 15.62 7.71
C LEU A 43 -1.88 16.88 6.93
N SER A 44 -2.79 17.85 6.94
CA SER A 44 -2.59 19.11 6.24
C SER A 44 -1.40 19.87 6.76
N LEU A 45 -1.26 19.94 8.09
CA LEU A 45 -0.10 20.54 8.73
C LEU A 45 1.15 19.71 8.43
N ALA A 46 1.12 18.39 8.62
CA ALA A 46 2.29 17.52 8.50
C ALA A 46 2.93 17.56 7.10
N LEU A 47 2.10 17.71 6.07
CA LEU A 47 2.54 17.75 4.68
C LEU A 47 2.62 19.17 4.09
N GLY A 48 2.28 20.20 4.88
CA GLY A 48 2.27 21.60 4.42
C GLY A 48 1.29 21.85 3.27
N LYS A 49 0.17 21.11 3.21
CA LYS A 49 -0.81 21.18 2.13
C LYS A 49 -2.22 21.29 2.71
N PRO A 50 -3.00 22.32 2.38
CA PRO A 50 -4.34 22.48 2.93
C PRO A 50 -5.31 21.43 2.38
N ASN A 51 -6.40 21.20 3.12
CA ASN A 51 -7.55 20.39 2.71
C ASN A 51 -7.23 18.92 2.39
N LEU A 52 -6.27 18.32 3.10
CA LEU A 52 -6.00 16.89 3.01
C LEU A 52 -6.92 16.11 3.93
N ARG A 53 -7.43 14.96 3.47
CA ARG A 53 -8.32 14.10 4.26
C ARG A 53 -7.84 12.66 4.19
N LEU A 54 -7.91 11.94 5.30
CA LEU A 54 -7.66 10.50 5.33
C LEU A 54 -8.97 9.76 5.09
N ILE A 55 -8.99 8.94 4.05
CA ILE A 55 -10.15 8.13 3.68
C ILE A 55 -9.81 6.66 3.90
N ARG A 56 -10.61 5.95 4.71
CA ARG A 56 -10.46 4.52 4.98
C ARG A 56 -11.47 3.72 4.18
N GLN A 57 -11.01 2.72 3.43
CA GLN A 57 -11.90 1.82 2.69
C GLN A 57 -12.74 0.97 3.67
N SER A 58 -14.03 0.76 3.35
CA SER A 58 -14.92 -0.16 4.07
C SER A 58 -15.24 -1.37 3.19
N HIS A 59 -14.90 -2.57 3.67
CA HIS A 59 -15.09 -3.83 2.95
C HIS A 59 -16.57 -4.23 2.80
N GLU A 60 -17.42 -3.89 3.77
CA GLU A 60 -18.82 -4.34 3.76
C GLU A 60 -19.67 -3.63 2.69
N ARG A 61 -19.26 -2.43 2.27
CA ARG A 61 -20.04 -1.57 1.35
C ARG A 61 -19.65 -1.69 -0.12
N GLN A 62 -18.65 -2.52 -0.45
CA GLN A 62 -18.28 -2.83 -1.85
C GLN A 62 -19.06 -4.00 -2.47
N LYS A 63 -19.98 -4.65 -1.73
CA LYS A 63 -20.79 -5.78 -2.20
C LYS A 63 -21.83 -5.41 -3.28
N LYS A 64 -21.41 -4.91 -4.45
CA LYS A 64 -22.19 -4.88 -5.70
C LYS A 64 -21.22 -4.87 -6.91
N GLY A 65 -20.45 -5.93 -7.10
CA GLY A 65 -19.60 -6.09 -8.29
C GLY A 65 -19.01 -7.49 -8.41
N ILE A 66 -19.09 -8.07 -9.59
CA ILE A 66 -18.76 -9.47 -9.94
C ILE A 66 -17.25 -9.74 -9.87
N ASP A 67 -16.84 -10.78 -9.13
CA ASP A 67 -15.72 -11.72 -9.36
C ASP A 67 -14.34 -11.20 -9.80
N LYS A 68 -14.00 -9.94 -9.53
CA LYS A 68 -12.62 -9.46 -9.64
C LYS A 68 -12.10 -9.24 -8.23
N THR A 69 -10.92 -9.78 -7.92
CA THR A 69 -10.17 -9.42 -6.72
C THR A 69 -10.06 -7.91 -6.68
N GLU A 70 -10.86 -7.28 -5.82
CA GLU A 70 -10.91 -5.85 -5.67
C GLU A 70 -9.60 -5.43 -5.02
N LEU A 71 -8.67 -4.94 -5.84
CA LEU A 71 -7.55 -4.19 -5.36
C LEU A 71 -8.11 -3.00 -4.57
N SER A 72 -7.56 -2.77 -3.39
CA SER A 72 -7.82 -1.57 -2.58
C SER A 72 -7.33 -0.32 -3.35
N PHE A 73 -6.78 0.66 -2.65
CA PHE A 73 -6.04 1.75 -3.27
C PHE A 73 -4.67 1.30 -3.86
N SER A 74 -4.40 -0.01 -3.95
CA SER A 74 -3.21 -0.59 -4.57
C SER A 74 -3.28 -0.48 -6.10
N SER A 75 -2.15 -0.16 -6.74
CA SER A 75 -2.11 0.23 -8.15
C SER A 75 -2.41 -0.90 -9.15
N GLN A 76 -1.80 -2.08 -9.00
CA GLN A 76 -1.83 -3.13 -10.03
C GLN A 76 -1.89 -4.56 -9.50
N ALA A 77 -1.41 -4.81 -8.28
CA ALA A 77 -1.37 -6.15 -7.68
C ALA A 77 -1.61 -6.08 -6.17
N GLN A 78 -2.01 -7.22 -5.59
CA GLN A 78 -2.26 -7.34 -4.15
C GLN A 78 -0.96 -7.37 -3.33
N TYR A 79 0.07 -7.98 -3.91
CA TYR A 79 1.38 -8.12 -3.30
C TYR A 79 2.46 -7.77 -4.31
N LEU A 80 3.50 -7.09 -3.83
CA LEU A 80 4.75 -6.88 -4.53
C LEU A 80 5.84 -7.71 -3.87
N ILE A 81 6.45 -8.61 -4.64
CA ILE A 81 7.57 -9.45 -4.22
C ILE A 81 8.85 -8.82 -4.72
N ILE A 82 9.88 -8.79 -3.86
CA ILE A 82 11.19 -8.25 -4.17
C ILE A 82 12.24 -9.29 -3.82
N ASN A 83 13.15 -9.55 -4.75
CA ASN A 83 14.33 -10.36 -4.49
C ASN A 83 15.51 -9.45 -4.07
N GLU A 84 16.08 -9.74 -2.90
CA GLU A 84 17.22 -9.01 -2.35
C GLU A 84 18.44 -9.03 -3.31
N ALA A 85 18.64 -10.13 -4.04
CA ALA A 85 19.74 -10.25 -4.99
C ALA A 85 19.57 -9.31 -6.20
N SER A 86 18.35 -9.16 -6.72
CA SER A 86 18.03 -8.24 -7.82
C SER A 86 18.25 -6.78 -7.42
N VAL A 87 17.90 -6.42 -6.19
CA VAL A 87 18.16 -5.07 -5.66
C VAL A 87 19.65 -4.82 -5.44
N SER A 88 20.38 -5.84 -4.98
CA SER A 88 21.85 -5.75 -4.84
C SER A 88 22.51 -5.50 -6.19
N TRP A 89 22.12 -6.28 -7.21
CA TRP A 89 22.58 -6.08 -8.59
C TRP A 89 22.29 -4.66 -9.09
N LEU A 90 21.10 -4.12 -8.79
CA LEU A 90 20.74 -2.77 -9.22
C LEU A 90 21.61 -1.73 -8.54
N VAL A 91 21.82 -1.86 -7.22
CA VAL A 91 22.69 -0.94 -6.47
C VAL A 91 24.09 -0.95 -7.08
N ASP A 92 24.65 -2.11 -7.36
CA ASP A 92 25.97 -2.25 -8.00
C ASP A 92 26.03 -1.58 -9.39
N LYS A 93 24.92 -1.57 -10.14
CA LYS A 93 24.83 -0.92 -11.45
C LYS A 93 24.65 0.59 -11.42
N VAL A 94 24.16 1.14 -10.30
CA VAL A 94 23.85 2.57 -10.14
C VAL A 94 24.77 3.21 -9.09
N SER A 95 25.86 2.52 -8.73
CA SER A 95 26.79 2.86 -7.63
C SER A 95 27.61 4.14 -7.80
N ASP A 96 27.46 4.86 -8.92
CA ASP A 96 28.03 6.21 -9.05
C ASP A 96 27.38 7.21 -8.07
N ASP A 97 26.24 6.83 -7.47
CA ASP A 97 25.53 7.59 -6.43
C ASP A 97 25.89 7.06 -5.02
N THR A 98 26.70 7.83 -4.28
CA THR A 98 27.24 7.46 -2.95
C THR A 98 26.17 7.25 -1.87
N ASP A 99 24.92 7.67 -2.11
CA ASP A 99 23.82 7.57 -1.15
C ASP A 99 23.02 6.26 -1.26
N LEU A 100 23.33 5.41 -2.24
CA LEU A 100 22.56 4.21 -2.55
C LEU A 100 23.00 3.00 -1.70
N LYS A 101 22.54 2.95 -0.44
CA LYS A 101 22.73 1.76 0.41
C LYS A 101 21.68 0.70 0.09
N LYS A 102 22.09 -0.57 0.06
CA LYS A 102 21.20 -1.71 -0.20
C LYS A 102 19.91 -1.70 0.64
N ASP A 103 20.04 -1.52 1.96
CA ASP A 103 18.89 -1.54 2.86
C ASP A 103 17.93 -0.36 2.62
N THR A 104 18.47 0.83 2.32
CA THR A 104 17.62 2.00 2.03
C THR A 104 16.93 1.84 0.67
N THR A 105 17.61 1.22 -0.30
CA THR A 105 17.06 0.97 -1.63
C THR A 105 15.96 -0.07 -1.61
N LEU A 106 16.07 -1.14 -0.81
CA LEU A 106 15.00 -2.13 -0.64
C LEU A 106 13.67 -1.48 -0.23
N HIS A 107 13.71 -0.54 0.72
CA HIS A 107 12.52 0.16 1.18
C HIS A 107 11.90 1.10 0.12
N ARG A 108 12.67 1.59 -0.85
CA ARG A 108 12.18 2.49 -1.91
C ARG A 108 11.21 1.79 -2.86
N PHE A 109 11.35 0.47 -3.04
CA PHE A 109 10.46 -0.33 -3.88
C PHE A 109 9.12 -0.67 -3.24
N ARG A 110 8.96 -0.45 -1.92
CA ARG A 110 7.69 -0.66 -1.20
C ARG A 110 7.11 -2.09 -1.35
N GLY A 111 7.99 -3.09 -1.37
CA GLY A 111 7.59 -4.50 -1.45
C GLY A 111 6.87 -4.98 -0.20
N ASN A 112 5.97 -5.94 -0.38
CA ASN A 112 5.27 -6.63 0.72
C ASN A 112 6.05 -7.87 1.19
N ILE A 113 6.71 -8.57 0.26
CA ILE A 113 7.46 -9.81 0.53
C ILE A 113 8.88 -9.61 0.01
N ILE A 114 9.88 -9.81 0.88
CA ILE A 114 11.29 -9.74 0.52
C ILE A 114 11.86 -11.15 0.56
N MET A 115 12.37 -11.61 -0.58
CA MET A 115 12.96 -12.93 -0.77
C MET A 115 14.48 -12.86 -0.69
N LYS A 116 15.08 -13.87 -0.07
CA LYS A 116 16.52 -14.05 0.07
C LYS A 116 16.91 -15.48 -0.30
N GLY A 117 18.12 -15.66 -0.83
CA GLY A 117 18.68 -16.98 -1.13
C GLY A 117 18.45 -17.46 -2.57
N CYS A 118 17.95 -16.59 -3.44
CA CYS A 118 17.83 -16.83 -4.88
C CYS A 118 18.85 -15.97 -5.65
N ASN A 119 19.12 -16.33 -6.90
CA ASN A 119 19.93 -15.48 -7.77
C ASN A 119 19.12 -14.25 -8.20
N ALA A 120 19.81 -13.19 -8.62
CA ALA A 120 19.15 -12.00 -9.15
C ALA A 120 18.24 -12.39 -10.34
N PHE A 121 17.01 -11.87 -10.32
CA PHE A 121 15.97 -12.01 -11.34
C PHE A 121 15.29 -13.38 -11.46
N ASP A 122 15.60 -14.33 -10.57
CA ASP A 122 14.89 -15.62 -10.52
C ASP A 122 13.37 -15.43 -10.40
N GLU A 123 12.94 -14.35 -9.71
CA GLU A 123 11.53 -14.02 -9.49
C GLU A 123 10.72 -13.78 -10.76
N ILE A 124 11.37 -13.48 -11.89
CA ILE A 124 10.71 -13.24 -13.18
C ILE A 124 10.17 -14.55 -13.77
N GLN A 125 10.80 -15.69 -13.45
CA GLN A 125 10.44 -17.00 -14.01
C GLN A 125 9.43 -17.75 -13.15
N TRP A 126 9.05 -17.21 -11.99
CA TRP A 126 8.11 -17.89 -11.09
C TRP A 126 6.69 -17.74 -11.61
N GLU A 127 5.99 -18.87 -11.73
CA GLU A 127 4.54 -18.87 -11.97
C GLU A 127 3.76 -19.01 -10.65
N TYR A 128 4.37 -19.65 -9.65
CA TYR A 128 3.77 -19.95 -8.36
C TYR A 128 4.80 -19.86 -7.24
N ILE A 129 4.36 -19.40 -6.07
CA ILE A 129 5.17 -19.33 -4.86
C ILE A 129 4.36 -19.92 -3.71
N ARG A 130 5.00 -20.75 -2.89
CA ARG A 130 4.41 -21.29 -1.67
C ARG A 130 5.15 -20.77 -0.44
N ILE A 131 4.41 -20.12 0.45
CA ILE A 131 4.93 -19.61 1.74
C ILE A 131 4.14 -20.28 2.86
N GLY A 132 4.76 -21.25 3.53
CA GLY A 132 4.09 -22.13 4.49
C GLY A 132 2.96 -22.92 3.84
N ASN A 133 1.72 -22.66 4.27
CA ASN A 133 0.51 -23.30 3.74
C ASN A 133 -0.23 -22.45 2.70
N ASN A 134 0.29 -21.27 2.35
CA ASN A 134 -0.33 -20.37 1.39
C ASN A 134 0.33 -20.50 0.03
N ASN A 135 -0.49 -20.54 -1.02
CA ASN A 135 -0.04 -20.57 -2.41
C ASN A 135 -0.40 -19.25 -3.08
N PHE A 136 0.57 -18.65 -3.76
CA PHE A 136 0.45 -17.42 -4.51
C PHE A 136 0.70 -17.72 -5.99
N LYS A 137 -0.11 -17.13 -6.85
CA LYS A 137 0.13 -17.08 -8.29
C LYS A 137 0.81 -15.77 -8.61
N VAL A 138 1.91 -15.82 -9.36
CA VAL A 138 2.70 -14.67 -9.79
C VAL A 138 2.08 -14.06 -11.05
#